data_AF-A0AAU7BSG4-F1
#
_entry.id   AF-A0AAU7BSG4-F1
#
_cell.length_a   1.000
_cell.length_b   1.000
_cell.length_c   1.000
_cell.angle_alpha   90.00
_cell.angle_beta   90.00
_cell.angle_gamma   90.00
#
_symmetry.space_group_name_H-M   'P 1'
#
loop_
_entity.id
_entity.type
_entity.pdbx_description
1 polymer ?
#
loop_
_entity_poly.entity_id
_entity_poly.type
_entity_poly.pdbx_seq_one_letter_code
_entity_poly.pdbx_strand_id
1 'polypeptide(L)'
;MEIVKFLNLSPQNSKGLHVPLYRNAKKLYNDALLITDINKSYSTSVSLLILSSEEIVKAILVLMHSEGYKVYQIDSAKKFFHDHKIRHQIAQLIESGTGLFEMMIVWEEERKKKIINTKAKWLNDLVHFIKDGYKAIQPMLKTKERIEKLEQFNDLKNQGLYVNYENGIIDPQNQILKEDFEEVHQMVKRIFYYYKGLRVFFHPMLKNHIPKSEIEQGKKDLKFFVEDAMKGFSFKDLKT
;
A
#
# COMPACT_ATOMS: atom_id res chain seq x y z
N MET A 1 15.14 -33.22 7.13
CA MET A 1 14.82 -32.23 6.09
C MET A 1 14.76 -30.88 6.78
N GLU A 2 15.74 -29.99 6.57
CA GLU A 2 15.67 -28.65 7.14
C GLU A 2 14.52 -27.88 6.49
N ILE A 3 13.57 -27.42 7.30
CA ILE A 3 12.52 -26.52 6.85
C ILE A 3 13.20 -25.19 6.53
N VAL A 4 13.36 -24.90 5.23
CA VAL A 4 13.85 -23.61 4.77
C VAL A 4 12.88 -22.53 5.26
N LYS A 5 13.29 -21.79 6.30
CA LYS A 5 12.50 -20.69 6.83
C LYS A 5 12.41 -19.61 5.77
N PHE A 6 11.20 -19.13 5.50
CA PHE A 6 10.90 -18.09 4.50
C PHE A 6 11.83 -16.86 4.60
N LEU A 7 12.20 -16.48 5.83
CA LEU A 7 13.09 -15.35 6.15
C LEU A 7 14.56 -15.56 5.71
N ASN A 8 14.97 -16.78 5.42
CA ASN A 8 16.33 -17.14 5.02
C ASN A 8 16.46 -17.33 3.51
N LEU A 9 15.40 -17.08 2.74
CA LEU A 9 15.44 -17.20 1.29
C LEU A 9 16.30 -16.08 0.68
N SER A 10 17.21 -16.47 -0.22
CA SER A 10 17.92 -15.51 -1.05
C SER A 10 16.95 -14.82 -2.01
N PRO A 11 17.26 -13.60 -2.51
CA PRO A 11 16.46 -12.93 -3.53
C PRO A 11 16.11 -13.84 -4.72
N GLN A 12 17.09 -14.61 -5.19
CA GLN A 12 16.90 -15.52 -6.31
C GLN A 12 15.90 -16.66 -5.98
N ASN A 13 15.94 -17.18 -4.74
CA ASN A 13 15.01 -18.23 -4.29
C ASN A 13 13.61 -17.69 -3.97
N SER A 14 13.43 -16.37 -3.88
CA SER A 14 12.13 -15.73 -3.65
C SER A 14 11.38 -15.37 -4.93
N LYS A 15 12.01 -15.52 -6.11
CA LYS A 15 11.37 -15.26 -7.40
C LYS A 15 10.11 -16.11 -7.56
N GLY A 16 9.01 -15.47 -7.97
CA GLY A 16 7.72 -16.13 -8.18
C GLY A 16 6.94 -16.50 -6.91
N LEU A 17 7.54 -16.47 -5.71
CA LEU A 17 6.83 -16.80 -4.47
C LEU A 17 5.74 -15.77 -4.10
N HIS A 18 5.80 -14.57 -4.67
CA HIS A 18 4.75 -13.56 -4.55
C HIS A 18 3.43 -13.95 -5.25
N VAL A 19 3.46 -14.87 -6.22
CA VAL A 19 2.30 -15.27 -7.03
C VAL A 19 1.20 -15.96 -6.23
N PRO A 20 1.47 -17.03 -5.42
CA PRO A 20 0.43 -17.65 -4.61
C PRO A 20 -0.18 -16.69 -3.57
N LEU A 21 0.63 -15.82 -2.96
CA LEU A 21 0.16 -14.78 -2.03
C LEU A 21 -0.80 -13.80 -2.72
N TYR A 22 -0.44 -13.33 -3.92
CA TYR A 22 -1.30 -12.48 -4.73
C TYR A 22 -2.62 -13.18 -5.11
N ARG A 23 -2.57 -14.46 -5.48
CA ARG A 23 -3.79 -15.23 -5.81
C ARG A 23 -4.71 -15.35 -4.60
N ASN A 24 -4.14 -15.61 -3.42
CA ASN A 24 -4.89 -15.67 -2.17
C ASN A 24 -5.53 -14.33 -1.83
N ALA A 25 -4.76 -13.24 -1.88
CA ALA A 25 -5.27 -11.88 -1.70
C ALA A 25 -6.44 -11.59 -2.66
N LYS A 26 -6.27 -11.87 -3.96
CA LYS A 26 -7.32 -11.64 -4.97
C LYS A 26 -8.58 -12.46 -4.68
N LYS A 27 -8.44 -13.70 -4.23
CA LYS A 27 -9.59 -14.53 -3.82
C LYS A 27 -10.35 -13.87 -2.67
N LEU A 28 -9.65 -13.52 -1.58
CA LEU A 28 -10.24 -12.86 -0.41
C LEU A 28 -10.96 -11.55 -0.77
N TYR A 29 -10.34 -10.73 -1.62
CA TYR A 29 -10.94 -9.50 -2.13
C TYR A 29 -12.24 -9.77 -2.89
N ASN A 30 -12.24 -10.74 -3.81
CA ASN A 30 -13.43 -11.08 -4.59
C ASN A 30 -14.54 -11.68 -3.71
N ASP A 31 -14.18 -12.54 -2.75
CA ASP A 31 -15.10 -13.14 -1.80
C ASP A 31 -15.79 -12.05 -0.96
N ALA A 32 -15.04 -11.01 -0.53
CA ALA A 32 -15.59 -9.86 0.17
C ALA A 32 -16.62 -9.09 -0.67
N LEU A 33 -16.32 -8.83 -1.95
CA LEU A 33 -17.26 -8.13 -2.84
C LEU A 33 -18.53 -8.95 -3.05
N LEU A 34 -18.40 -10.25 -3.25
CA LEU A 34 -19.53 -11.15 -3.44
C LEU A 34 -20.48 -11.16 -2.22
N ILE A 35 -19.91 -11.24 -1.01
CA ILE A 35 -20.69 -11.23 0.23
C ILE A 35 -21.37 -9.87 0.46
N THR A 36 -20.70 -8.77 0.13
CA THR A 36 -21.35 -7.44 0.15
C THR A 36 -22.51 -7.37 -0.84
N ASP A 37 -22.32 -7.86 -2.06
CA ASP A 37 -23.33 -7.73 -3.10
C ASP A 37 -24.57 -8.56 -2.81
N ILE A 38 -24.40 -9.81 -2.38
CA ILE A 38 -25.51 -10.74 -2.12
C ILE A 38 -26.15 -10.49 -0.76
N ASN A 39 -25.35 -10.41 0.31
CA ASN A 39 -25.86 -10.45 1.69
C ASN A 39 -25.87 -9.09 2.38
N LYS A 40 -25.26 -8.05 1.77
CA LYS A 40 -25.02 -6.75 2.42
C LYS A 40 -24.29 -6.88 3.77
N SER A 41 -23.50 -7.95 3.95
CA SER A 41 -22.78 -8.20 5.19
C SER A 41 -21.47 -7.41 5.21
N TYR A 42 -21.58 -6.11 5.49
CA TYR A 42 -20.45 -5.18 5.50
C TYR A 42 -19.37 -5.57 6.52
N SER A 43 -19.76 -6.05 7.69
CA SER A 43 -18.85 -6.52 8.74
C SER A 43 -17.92 -7.66 8.28
N THR A 44 -18.49 -8.70 7.69
CA THR A 44 -17.72 -9.83 7.14
C THR A 44 -16.85 -9.37 5.98
N SER A 45 -17.40 -8.55 5.08
CA SER A 45 -16.68 -8.05 3.92
C SER A 45 -15.49 -7.18 4.28
N VAL A 46 -15.62 -6.28 5.26
CA VAL A 46 -14.50 -5.46 5.77
C VAL A 46 -13.39 -6.37 6.29
N SER A 47 -13.74 -7.39 7.07
CA SER A 47 -12.77 -8.33 7.62
C SER A 47 -12.01 -9.10 6.54
N LEU A 48 -12.71 -9.56 5.49
CA LEU A 48 -12.11 -10.22 4.34
C LEU A 48 -11.23 -9.27 3.50
N LEU A 49 -11.63 -8.01 3.33
CA LEU A 49 -10.81 -7.00 2.66
C LEU A 49 -9.52 -6.73 3.45
N ILE A 50 -9.59 -6.66 4.78
CA ILE A 50 -8.40 -6.47 5.62
C ILE A 50 -7.48 -7.68 5.51
N LEU A 51 -8.00 -8.91 5.59
CA LEU A 51 -7.19 -10.12 5.34
C LEU A 51 -6.58 -10.12 3.93
N SER A 52 -7.34 -9.70 2.92
CA SER A 52 -6.82 -9.52 1.56
C SER A 52 -5.66 -8.52 1.53
N SER A 53 -5.75 -7.43 2.30
CA SER A 53 -4.72 -6.38 2.39
C SER A 53 -3.42 -6.96 2.96
N GLU A 54 -3.52 -7.77 4.00
CA GLU A 54 -2.36 -8.42 4.64
C GLU A 54 -1.64 -9.34 3.64
N GLU A 55 -2.38 -10.11 2.84
CA GLU A 55 -1.83 -11.03 1.85
C GLU A 55 -1.18 -10.31 0.65
N ILE A 56 -1.78 -9.22 0.15
CA ILE A 56 -1.19 -8.45 -0.95
C ILE A 56 0.08 -7.71 -0.49
N VAL A 57 0.12 -7.23 0.76
CA VAL A 57 1.33 -6.63 1.35
C VAL A 57 2.44 -7.67 1.44
N LYS A 58 2.14 -8.91 1.87
CA LYS A 58 3.12 -10.02 1.82
C LYS A 58 3.65 -10.20 0.40
N ALA A 59 2.76 -10.28 -0.60
CA ALA A 59 3.16 -10.44 -2.00
C ALA A 59 4.08 -9.30 -2.50
N ILE A 60 3.79 -8.04 -2.12
CA ILE A 60 4.63 -6.88 -2.44
C ILE A 60 6.05 -7.04 -1.87
N LEU A 61 6.18 -7.41 -0.60
CA LEU A 61 7.50 -7.61 0.01
C LEU A 61 8.27 -8.75 -0.65
N VAL A 62 7.61 -9.88 -0.92
CA VAL A 62 8.26 -11.01 -1.61
C VAL A 62 8.75 -10.61 -3.00
N LEU A 63 7.95 -9.84 -3.74
CA LEU A 63 8.34 -9.32 -5.04
C LEU A 63 9.58 -8.41 -4.92
N MET A 64 9.57 -7.43 -4.02
CA MET A 64 10.70 -6.51 -3.82
C MET A 64 11.96 -7.26 -3.36
N HIS A 65 11.84 -8.21 -2.44
CA HIS A 65 12.98 -9.04 -2.02
C HIS A 65 13.55 -9.84 -3.20
N SER A 66 12.70 -10.37 -4.07
CA SER A 66 13.16 -11.12 -5.26
C SER A 66 13.93 -10.27 -6.27
N GLU A 67 13.73 -8.96 -6.24
CA GLU A 67 14.47 -7.95 -7.00
C GLU A 67 15.72 -7.42 -6.26
N GLY A 68 16.06 -7.99 -5.10
CA GLY A 68 17.28 -7.68 -4.35
C GLY A 68 17.17 -6.45 -3.44
N TYR A 69 15.94 -6.08 -3.04
CA TYR A 69 15.68 -5.03 -2.06
C TYR A 69 15.76 -5.63 -0.65
N LYS A 70 16.40 -4.93 0.30
CA LYS A 70 16.64 -5.43 1.66
C LYS A 70 15.42 -5.34 2.59
N VAL A 71 14.28 -5.84 2.15
CA VAL A 71 13.01 -5.72 2.89
C VAL A 71 12.91 -6.67 4.10
N TYR A 72 13.71 -7.74 4.17
CA TYR A 72 13.75 -8.68 5.31
C TYR A 72 14.84 -8.39 6.35
N GLN A 73 15.77 -7.48 6.08
CA GLN A 73 16.92 -7.21 6.96
C GLN A 73 16.59 -6.31 8.17
N ILE A 74 15.32 -5.97 8.35
CA ILE A 74 14.84 -5.15 9.45
C ILE A 74 14.33 -6.11 10.52
N ASP A 75 14.72 -5.94 11.78
CA ASP A 75 14.25 -6.83 12.86
C ASP A 75 12.71 -6.90 12.95
N SER A 76 12.04 -5.81 12.57
CA SER A 76 10.58 -5.75 12.41
C SER A 76 10.04 -6.59 11.23
N ALA A 77 10.80 -6.80 10.16
CA ALA A 77 10.36 -7.62 9.02
C ALA A 77 10.32 -9.13 9.33
N LYS A 78 11.01 -9.61 10.37
CA LYS A 78 10.80 -10.97 10.91
C LYS A 78 9.51 -11.07 11.71
N LYS A 79 9.17 -10.00 12.43
CA LYS A 79 7.88 -9.84 13.13
C LYS A 79 6.72 -9.61 12.17
N PHE A 80 6.93 -9.08 10.96
CA PHE A 80 5.90 -8.85 9.92
C PHE A 80 4.97 -10.04 9.62
N PHE A 81 5.50 -11.28 9.61
CA PHE A 81 4.68 -12.47 9.36
C PHE A 81 3.80 -12.87 10.56
N HIS A 82 4.03 -12.25 11.72
CA HIS A 82 3.45 -12.62 13.00
C HIS A 82 2.77 -11.44 13.73
N ASP A 83 3.09 -10.19 13.37
CA ASP A 83 2.69 -8.96 14.05
C ASP A 83 1.87 -8.05 13.11
N HIS A 84 0.66 -7.72 13.53
CA HIS A 84 -0.29 -6.91 12.78
C HIS A 84 0.10 -5.42 12.71
N LYS A 85 0.79 -4.87 13.71
CA LYS A 85 1.21 -3.46 13.76
C LYS A 85 2.20 -3.13 12.64
N ILE A 86 3.08 -4.07 12.31
CA ILE A 86 4.08 -3.93 11.23
C ILE A 86 3.44 -4.07 9.83
N ARG A 87 2.36 -4.85 9.69
CA ARG A 87 1.59 -4.90 8.43
C ARG A 87 0.93 -3.56 8.12
N HIS A 88 0.47 -2.84 9.14
CA HIS A 88 -0.08 -1.49 9.00
C HIS A 88 1.00 -0.49 8.60
N GLN A 89 2.16 -0.48 9.27
CA GLN A 89 3.30 0.38 8.91
C GLN A 89 3.76 0.20 7.46
N ILE A 90 3.69 -1.02 6.91
CA ILE A 90 4.04 -1.28 5.51
C ILE A 90 2.92 -0.87 4.56
N ALA A 91 1.65 -1.01 4.95
CA ALA A 91 0.54 -0.41 4.21
C ALA A 91 0.66 1.13 4.18
N GLN A 92 1.15 1.76 5.25
CA GLN A 92 1.46 3.19 5.31
C GLN A 92 2.64 3.56 4.39
N LEU A 93 3.68 2.71 4.32
CA LEU A 93 4.79 2.85 3.36
C LEU A 93 4.30 2.74 1.91
N ILE A 94 3.45 1.76 1.62
CA ILE A 94 2.85 1.54 0.30
C ILE A 94 1.96 2.73 -0.07
N GLU A 95 1.17 3.24 0.86
CA GLU A 95 0.31 4.40 0.64
C GLU A 95 1.14 5.68 0.43
N SER A 96 2.27 5.82 1.12
CA SER A 96 3.23 6.91 0.91
C SER A 96 3.92 6.78 -0.45
N GLY A 97 4.33 5.58 -0.84
CA GLY A 97 4.90 5.30 -2.16
C GLY A 97 3.89 5.58 -3.27
N THR A 98 2.64 5.15 -3.10
CA THR A 98 1.53 5.45 -4.02
C THR A 98 1.28 6.94 -4.12
N GLY A 99 1.24 7.66 -2.99
CA GLY A 99 1.08 9.11 -2.97
C GLY A 99 2.22 9.86 -3.67
N LEU A 100 3.46 9.38 -3.54
CA LEU A 100 4.61 9.93 -4.28
C LEU A 100 4.50 9.68 -5.78
N PHE A 101 4.08 8.47 -6.19
CA PHE A 101 3.83 8.17 -7.61
C PHE A 101 2.69 9.02 -8.19
N GLU A 102 1.59 9.18 -7.46
CA GLU A 102 0.46 10.04 -7.86
C GLU A 102 0.88 11.52 -7.95
N MET A 103 1.67 12.01 -6.98
CA MET A 103 2.24 13.36 -7.01
C MET A 103 3.15 13.56 -8.23
N MET A 104 4.00 12.58 -8.56
CA MET A 104 4.87 12.65 -9.74
C MET A 104 4.05 12.70 -11.05
N ILE A 105 3.00 11.88 -11.17
CA ILE A 105 2.10 11.88 -12.33
C ILE A 105 1.39 13.23 -12.46
N VAL A 106 0.80 13.74 -11.38
CA VAL A 106 0.10 15.04 -11.37
C VAL A 106 1.06 16.18 -11.72
N TRP A 107 2.27 16.20 -11.15
CA TRP A 107 3.29 17.20 -11.45
C TRP A 107 3.67 17.15 -12.94
N GLU A 108 3.91 15.96 -13.50
CA GLU A 108 4.27 15.82 -14.91
C GLU A 108 3.14 16.30 -15.85
N GLU A 109 1.89 15.98 -15.53
CA GLU A 109 0.71 16.44 -16.26
C GLU A 109 0.52 17.97 -16.17
N GLU A 110 0.71 18.57 -14.99
CA GLU A 110 0.63 20.02 -14.81
C GLU A 110 1.77 20.75 -15.52
N ARG A 111 2.97 20.17 -15.56
CA ARG A 111 4.11 20.71 -16.32
C ARG A 111 3.85 20.69 -17.83
N LYS A 112 3.18 19.67 -18.36
CA LYS A 112 2.76 19.59 -19.78
C LYS A 112 1.68 20.62 -20.14
N LYS A 113 0.81 21.01 -19.19
CA LYS A 113 -0.25 22.02 -19.39
C LYS A 113 0.25 23.48 -19.40
N LYS A 114 1.51 23.76 -19.00
CA LYS A 114 2.10 25.10 -18.88
C LYS A 114 2.48 25.81 -20.20
N ILE A 115 2.15 25.27 -21.37
CA ILE A 115 2.39 25.94 -22.67
C ILE A 115 1.22 26.88 -23.03
N ILE A 116 0.85 27.81 -22.14
CA ILE A 116 -0.12 28.87 -22.45
C ILE A 116 0.41 30.21 -21.96
N ASN A 117 0.44 31.18 -22.88
CA ASN A 117 1.23 32.40 -22.85
C ASN A 117 0.33 33.61 -22.49
N THR A 118 0.53 34.27 -21.34
CA THR A 118 -0.20 35.51 -21.00
C THR A 118 0.63 36.55 -20.23
N LYS A 119 0.24 37.82 -20.38
CA LYS A 119 1.06 39.05 -20.19
C LYS A 119 1.40 39.49 -18.76
N ALA A 120 0.98 38.77 -17.71
CA ALA A 120 1.34 39.08 -16.33
C ALA A 120 1.95 37.85 -15.64
N LYS A 121 3.20 37.57 -16.01
CA LYS A 121 3.96 36.36 -15.65
C LYS A 121 4.03 36.14 -14.13
N TRP A 122 4.31 37.18 -13.34
CA TRP A 122 4.57 37.04 -11.90
C TRP A 122 3.32 36.76 -11.03
N LEU A 123 2.15 37.32 -11.38
CA LEU A 123 0.89 37.04 -10.68
C LEU A 123 0.33 35.66 -11.05
N ASN A 124 0.45 35.27 -12.32
CA ASN A 124 0.14 33.91 -12.74
C ASN A 124 1.07 32.90 -12.07
N ASP A 125 2.38 33.15 -12.03
CA ASP A 125 3.36 32.23 -11.44
C ASP A 125 3.10 32.02 -9.94
N LEU A 126 2.70 33.06 -9.19
CA LEU A 126 2.38 32.96 -7.76
C LEU A 126 1.06 32.20 -7.52
N VAL A 127 0.00 32.50 -8.28
CA VAL A 127 -1.29 31.81 -8.16
C VAL A 127 -1.18 30.36 -8.62
N HIS A 128 -0.40 30.07 -9.66
CA HIS A 128 -0.09 28.71 -10.09
C HIS A 128 0.79 27.98 -9.07
N PHE A 129 1.82 28.60 -8.51
CA PHE A 129 2.64 27.98 -7.46
C PHE A 129 1.82 27.58 -6.22
N ILE A 130 0.89 28.42 -5.79
CA ILE A 130 0.01 28.14 -4.64
C ILE A 130 -1.05 27.08 -4.98
N LYS A 131 -1.64 27.12 -6.17
CA LYS A 131 -2.69 26.20 -6.61
C LYS A 131 -2.16 24.82 -7.00
N ASP A 132 -1.00 24.77 -7.67
CA ASP A 132 -0.27 23.55 -8.03
C ASP A 132 0.32 22.91 -6.75
N GLY A 133 0.86 23.73 -5.82
CA GLY A 133 1.33 23.27 -4.51
C GLY A 133 0.23 22.68 -3.64
N TYR A 134 -0.95 23.31 -3.60
CA TYR A 134 -2.11 22.79 -2.86
C TYR A 134 -2.64 21.48 -3.44
N LYS A 135 -2.74 21.36 -4.77
CA LYS A 135 -3.16 20.11 -5.44
C LYS A 135 -2.13 18.99 -5.32
N ALA A 136 -0.84 19.32 -5.32
CA ALA A 136 0.24 18.35 -5.14
C ALA A 136 0.30 17.79 -3.70
N ILE A 137 -0.14 18.57 -2.70
CA ILE A 137 -0.15 18.17 -1.27
C ILE A 137 -1.44 17.43 -0.88
N GLN A 138 -2.55 17.62 -1.59
CA GLN A 138 -3.82 16.92 -1.35
C GLN A 138 -3.69 15.38 -1.30
N PRO A 139 -2.96 14.71 -2.22
CA PRO A 139 -2.66 13.28 -2.11
C PRO A 139 -1.99 12.91 -0.78
N MET A 140 -1.04 13.72 -0.29
CA MET A 140 -0.34 13.47 0.98
C MET A 140 -1.21 13.68 2.22
N LEU A 141 -2.10 14.70 2.22
CA LEU A 141 -3.05 14.91 3.31
C LEU A 141 -4.01 13.72 3.43
N LYS A 142 -4.56 13.25 2.29
CA LYS A 142 -5.41 12.07 2.27
C LYS A 142 -4.64 10.78 2.60
N THR A 143 -3.34 10.73 2.29
CA THR A 143 -2.45 9.64 2.72
C THR A 143 -2.36 9.61 4.25
N LYS A 144 -2.22 10.75 4.93
CA LYS A 144 -2.19 10.80 6.40
C LYS A 144 -3.49 10.28 7.02
N GLU A 145 -4.64 10.71 6.52
CA GLU A 145 -5.95 10.21 7.00
C GLU A 145 -6.08 8.69 6.81
N ARG A 146 -5.64 8.17 5.67
CA ARG A 146 -5.63 6.72 5.40
C ARG A 146 -4.64 5.96 6.30
N ILE A 147 -3.49 6.56 6.60
CA ILE A 147 -2.46 6.01 7.50
C ILE A 147 -3.05 5.81 8.91
N GLU A 148 -3.77 6.81 9.43
CA GLU A 148 -4.43 6.73 10.74
C GLU A 148 -5.52 5.63 10.75
N LYS A 149 -6.26 5.47 9.65
CA LYS A 149 -7.28 4.40 9.53
C LYS A 149 -6.69 3.01 9.37
N LEU A 150 -5.54 2.87 8.70
CA LEU A 150 -4.82 1.61 8.64
C LEU A 150 -4.45 1.11 10.05
N GLU A 151 -4.21 2.00 11.02
CA GLU A 151 -3.91 1.58 12.39
C GLU A 151 -5.08 0.83 13.05
N GLN A 152 -6.31 1.14 12.64
CA GLN A 152 -7.55 0.55 13.17
C GLN A 152 -7.95 -0.77 12.47
N PHE A 153 -7.25 -1.19 11.42
CA PHE A 153 -7.62 -2.39 10.63
C PHE A 153 -7.68 -3.67 11.47
N ASN A 154 -6.84 -3.81 12.50
CA ASN A 154 -6.89 -5.00 13.33
C ASN A 154 -8.17 -5.05 14.17
N ASP A 155 -8.58 -3.92 14.72
CA ASP A 155 -9.78 -3.81 15.54
C ASP A 155 -11.02 -3.98 14.66
N LEU A 156 -11.07 -3.31 13.49
CA LEU A 156 -12.16 -3.46 12.51
C LEU A 156 -12.31 -4.90 12.01
N LYS A 157 -11.21 -5.60 11.70
CA LYS A 157 -11.25 -7.01 11.29
C LYS A 157 -11.82 -7.90 12.39
N ASN A 158 -11.45 -7.66 13.65
CA ASN A 158 -11.95 -8.47 14.76
C ASN A 158 -13.41 -8.14 15.05
N GLN A 159 -13.78 -6.85 15.09
CA GLN A 159 -15.16 -6.39 15.26
C GLN A 159 -16.09 -6.90 14.16
N GLY A 160 -15.57 -7.07 12.93
CA GLY A 160 -16.37 -7.56 11.81
C GLY A 160 -16.62 -9.08 11.81
N LEU A 161 -15.86 -9.86 12.58
CA LEU A 161 -16.00 -11.32 12.67
C LEU A 161 -16.48 -11.83 14.03
N TYR A 162 -16.27 -11.07 15.10
CA TYR A 162 -16.54 -11.49 16.47
C TYR A 162 -17.53 -10.56 17.15
N VAL A 163 -18.49 -11.17 17.85
CA VAL A 163 -19.38 -10.46 18.78
C VAL A 163 -18.55 -10.05 20.01
N ASN A 164 -18.57 -8.77 20.36
CA ASN A 164 -17.89 -8.25 21.55
C ASN A 164 -18.86 -8.20 22.76
N TYR A 165 -18.31 -8.30 23.97
CA TYR A 165 -19.03 -8.35 25.25
C TYR A 165 -18.61 -7.28 26.27
N GLU A 166 -17.67 -6.38 25.92
CA GLU A 166 -17.05 -5.45 26.89
C GLU A 166 -18.04 -4.54 27.64
N ASN A 167 -19.15 -4.11 27.01
CA ASN A 167 -20.20 -3.28 27.65
C ASN A 167 -21.64 -3.70 27.26
N GLY A 168 -21.82 -4.94 26.78
CA GLY A 168 -23.07 -5.45 26.22
C GLY A 168 -22.82 -6.37 25.03
N ILE A 169 -23.86 -7.02 24.50
CA ILE A 169 -23.73 -7.80 23.25
C ILE A 169 -23.63 -6.82 22.10
N ILE A 170 -22.45 -6.73 21.50
CA ILE A 170 -22.22 -5.86 20.34
C ILE A 170 -22.20 -6.70 19.07
N ASP A 171 -23.24 -6.55 18.26
CA ASP A 171 -23.37 -7.22 16.96
C ASP A 171 -22.47 -6.52 15.92
N PRO A 172 -21.55 -7.25 15.26
CA PRO A 172 -20.73 -6.75 14.15
C PRO A 172 -21.51 -5.97 13.09
N GLN A 173 -22.75 -6.38 12.79
CA GLN A 173 -23.59 -5.74 11.76
C GLN A 173 -24.02 -4.32 12.13
N ASN A 174 -24.01 -3.98 13.41
CA ASN A 174 -24.38 -2.66 13.92
C ASN A 174 -23.16 -1.74 14.12
N GLN A 175 -21.94 -2.29 14.07
CA GLN A 175 -20.71 -1.52 14.23
C GLN A 175 -20.08 -1.13 12.90
N ILE A 176 -20.11 -2.04 11.92
CA ILE A 176 -19.46 -1.83 10.63
C ILE A 176 -20.53 -1.57 9.58
N LEU A 177 -20.55 -0.33 9.13
CA LEU A 177 -21.53 0.17 8.18
C LEU A 177 -20.99 0.11 6.74
N LYS A 178 -21.85 0.51 5.81
CA LYS A 178 -21.53 0.54 4.39
C LYS A 178 -20.37 1.50 4.10
N GLU A 179 -20.31 2.61 4.82
CA GLU A 179 -19.27 3.64 4.68
C GLU A 179 -17.89 3.07 5.04
N ASP A 180 -17.81 2.27 6.11
CA ASP A 180 -16.57 1.58 6.50
C ASP A 180 -16.13 0.59 5.42
N PHE A 181 -17.08 -0.15 4.84
CA PHE A 181 -16.80 -1.03 3.72
C PHE A 181 -16.26 -0.28 2.51
N GLU A 182 -16.93 0.81 2.07
CA GLU A 182 -16.51 1.58 0.91
C GLU A 182 -15.11 2.15 1.08
N GLU A 183 -14.80 2.64 2.28
CA GLU A 183 -13.49 3.17 2.60
C GLU A 183 -12.39 2.11 2.60
N VAL A 184 -12.57 1.03 3.35
CA VAL A 184 -11.62 -0.09 3.40
C VAL A 184 -11.41 -0.67 2.00
N HIS A 185 -12.49 -0.79 1.22
CA HIS A 185 -12.43 -1.26 -0.16
C HIS A 185 -11.52 -0.39 -1.04
N GLN A 186 -11.68 0.93 -0.97
CA GLN A 186 -10.80 1.85 -1.73
C GLN A 186 -9.34 1.72 -1.31
N MET A 187 -9.07 1.61 -0.01
CA MET A 187 -7.70 1.46 0.51
C MET A 187 -7.06 0.17 0.00
N VAL A 188 -7.75 -0.96 0.10
CA VAL A 188 -7.23 -2.26 -0.36
C VAL A 188 -7.01 -2.24 -1.87
N LYS A 189 -7.94 -1.65 -2.63
CA LYS A 189 -7.82 -1.49 -4.09
C LYS A 189 -6.55 -0.71 -4.48
N ARG A 190 -6.17 0.33 -3.72
CA ARG A 190 -4.92 1.06 -3.94
C ARG A 190 -3.68 0.19 -3.73
N ILE A 191 -3.67 -0.66 -2.70
CA ILE A 191 -2.57 -1.61 -2.46
C ILE A 191 -2.44 -2.60 -3.64
N PHE A 192 -3.57 -3.07 -4.20
CA PHE A 192 -3.56 -3.88 -5.41
C PHE A 192 -2.99 -3.15 -6.63
N TYR A 193 -3.31 -1.86 -6.81
CA TYR A 193 -2.74 -1.06 -7.89
C TYR A 193 -1.25 -0.84 -7.73
N TYR A 194 -0.78 -0.58 -6.50
CA TYR A 194 0.65 -0.50 -6.22
C TYR A 194 1.38 -1.79 -6.58
N TYR A 195 0.86 -2.96 -6.17
CA TYR A 195 1.43 -4.25 -6.55
C TYR A 195 1.45 -4.45 -8.08
N LYS A 196 0.38 -4.08 -8.78
CA LYS A 196 0.33 -4.15 -10.25
C LYS A 196 1.39 -3.22 -10.87
N GLY A 197 1.55 -2.02 -10.34
CA GLY A 197 2.58 -1.06 -10.74
C GLY A 197 3.98 -1.66 -10.60
N LEU A 198 4.31 -2.24 -9.44
CA LEU A 198 5.59 -2.93 -9.23
C LEU A 198 5.82 -4.07 -10.23
N ARG A 199 4.81 -4.89 -10.51
CA ARG A 199 4.93 -5.97 -11.50
C ARG A 199 5.26 -5.47 -12.89
N VAL A 200 4.66 -4.36 -13.31
CA VAL A 200 4.97 -3.72 -14.60
C VAL A 200 6.37 -3.12 -14.56
N PHE A 201 6.70 -2.42 -13.46
CA PHE A 201 7.98 -1.75 -13.26
C PHE A 201 9.18 -2.72 -13.33
N PHE A 202 9.04 -3.91 -12.75
CA PHE A 202 10.06 -4.96 -12.79
C PHE A 202 9.98 -5.87 -14.02
N HIS A 203 9.02 -5.66 -14.92
CA HIS A 203 8.87 -6.53 -16.08
C HIS A 203 9.99 -6.31 -17.11
N PRO A 204 10.63 -7.36 -17.66
CA PRO A 204 11.72 -7.22 -18.63
C PRO A 204 11.34 -6.46 -19.92
N MET A 205 10.05 -6.48 -20.30
CA MET A 205 9.56 -5.78 -21.49
C MET A 205 9.41 -4.26 -21.29
N LEU A 206 9.53 -3.73 -20.07
CA LEU A 206 9.43 -2.28 -19.85
C LEU A 206 10.49 -1.50 -20.65
N LYS A 207 11.66 -2.11 -20.86
CA LYS A 207 12.75 -1.58 -21.70
C LYS A 207 12.35 -1.29 -23.15
N ASN A 208 11.25 -1.87 -23.63
CA ASN A 208 10.73 -1.63 -24.97
C ASN A 208 9.96 -0.31 -25.07
N HIS A 209 9.59 0.28 -23.93
CA HIS A 209 8.76 1.48 -23.83
C HIS A 209 9.46 2.64 -23.13
N ILE A 210 10.41 2.36 -22.23
CA ILE A 210 11.15 3.35 -21.44
C ILE A 210 12.66 3.11 -21.60
N PRO A 211 13.48 4.16 -21.75
CA PRO A 211 14.93 4.03 -21.82
C PRO A 211 15.51 3.26 -20.62
N LYS A 212 16.48 2.39 -20.90
CA LYS A 212 17.11 1.54 -19.86
C LYS A 212 17.72 2.36 -18.72
N SER A 213 18.32 3.51 -19.02
CA SER A 213 18.90 4.40 -18.01
C SER A 213 17.85 4.93 -17.02
N GLU A 214 16.67 5.29 -17.51
CA GLU A 214 15.56 5.78 -16.68
C GLU A 214 14.97 4.66 -15.81
N ILE A 215 14.81 3.46 -16.37
CA ILE A 215 14.35 2.29 -15.61
C ILE A 215 15.34 1.97 -14.46
N GLU A 216 16.64 1.94 -14.75
CA GLU A 216 17.65 1.64 -13.75
C GLU A 216 17.79 2.75 -12.69
N GLN A 217 17.59 4.02 -13.06
CA GLN A 217 17.52 5.11 -12.10
C GLN A 217 16.30 4.97 -11.19
N GLY A 218 15.10 4.74 -11.75
CA GLY A 218 13.90 4.54 -10.95
C GLY A 218 14.01 3.35 -9.99
N LYS A 219 14.71 2.27 -10.39
CA LYS A 219 14.95 1.13 -9.50
C LYS A 219 15.85 1.52 -8.33
N LYS A 220 16.92 2.30 -8.59
CA LYS A 220 17.79 2.82 -7.53
C LYS A 220 17.03 3.74 -6.58
N ASP A 221 16.21 4.64 -7.10
CA ASP A 221 15.43 5.59 -6.30
C ASP A 221 14.41 4.86 -5.42
N LEU A 222 13.67 3.91 -6.00
CA LEU A 222 12.75 3.06 -5.24
C LEU A 222 13.49 2.24 -4.18
N LYS A 223 14.68 1.71 -4.50
CA LYS A 223 15.49 0.95 -3.56
C LYS A 223 15.96 1.82 -2.41
N PHE A 224 16.45 3.02 -2.69
CA PHE A 224 16.84 4.00 -1.68
C PHE A 224 15.66 4.35 -0.78
N PHE A 225 14.51 4.72 -1.36
CA PHE A 225 13.29 5.05 -0.62
C PHE A 225 12.84 3.90 0.29
N VAL A 226 12.73 2.69 -0.26
CA VAL A 226 12.30 1.51 0.52
C VAL A 226 13.30 1.22 1.62
N GLU A 227 14.59 1.12 1.34
CA GLU A 227 15.59 0.78 2.35
C GLU A 227 15.76 1.87 3.42
N ASP A 228 15.63 3.15 3.06
CA ASP A 228 15.71 4.27 4.00
C ASP A 228 14.47 4.35 4.91
N ALA A 229 13.27 4.30 4.32
CA ALA A 229 12.03 4.30 5.10
C ALA A 229 11.98 3.10 6.04
N MET A 230 12.41 1.94 5.57
CA MET A 230 12.52 0.72 6.35
C MET A 230 13.50 0.81 7.53
N LYS A 231 14.61 1.55 7.41
CA LYS A 231 15.49 1.84 8.56
C LYS A 231 14.79 2.71 9.59
N GLY A 232 14.03 3.72 9.15
CA GLY A 232 13.25 4.60 10.03
C GLY A 232 12.24 3.85 10.89
N PHE A 233 11.64 2.77 10.36
CA PHE A 233 10.75 1.89 11.12
C PHE A 233 11.47 1.05 12.18
N SER A 234 12.76 0.70 11.98
CA SER A 234 13.50 -0.10 12.97
C SER A 234 13.76 0.63 14.30
N PHE A 235 13.73 1.97 14.30
CA PHE A 235 14.05 2.77 15.49
C PHE A 235 12.83 3.30 16.25
N LYS A 236 11.64 3.32 15.65
CA LYS A 236 10.44 3.86 16.32
C LYS A 236 9.73 2.89 17.26
N ASP A 237 10.01 1.59 17.18
CA ASP A 237 9.42 0.57 18.08
C ASP A 237 10.38 0.08 19.19
N LEU A 238 11.45 0.84 19.52
CA LEU A 238 12.32 0.58 20.68
C LEU A 238 12.08 1.53 21.87
N LYS A 239 11.01 2.33 21.84
CA LYS A 239 10.55 3.12 22.98
C LYS A 239 9.06 2.93 23.20
N THR A 240 8.69 1.80 23.77
CA THR A 240 7.59 1.66 24.74
C THR A 240 7.73 0.33 25.45
#